data_AF-A0A6N3I8T3-F1
#
_entry.id   AF-A0A6N3I8T3-F1
#
_cell.length_a   1.000
_cell.length_b   1.000
_cell.length_c   1.000
_cell.angle_alpha   90.00
_cell.angle_beta   90.00
_cell.angle_gamma   90.00
#
_symmetry.space_group_name_H-M   'P 1'
#
loop_
_entity.id
_entity.type
_entity.pdbx_description
1 polymer ?
#
loop_
_entity_poly.entity_id
_entity_poly.type
_entity_poly.pdbx_seq_one_letter_code
_entity_poly.pdbx_strand_id
1 'polypeptide(L)'
;MDDYLKEALEITRAQAGVRVMSEEEIATFIQRVALGIRAVAEGETPVEMDSLEMAQEARKSVKEKSVTCLECGKSFKILTKRHLAGHSMSTAEYREK
;
A
#
# COMPACT_ATOMS: atom_id res chain seq x y z
N MET A 1 22.00 -13.60 0.60
CA MET A 1 21.58 -12.33 1.24
C MET A 1 21.62 -11.18 0.23
N ASP A 2 22.62 -11.15 -0.65
CA ASP A 2 22.84 -10.11 -1.67
C ASP A 2 21.92 -10.19 -2.90
N ASP A 3 21.35 -11.37 -3.19
CA ASP A 3 20.49 -11.56 -4.37
C ASP A 3 19.18 -10.75 -4.25
N TYR A 4 18.52 -10.83 -3.09
CA TYR A 4 17.28 -10.08 -2.79
C TYR A 4 17.46 -8.57 -2.85
N LEU A 5 18.65 -8.06 -2.47
CA LEU A 5 18.95 -6.64 -2.56
C LEU A 5 19.11 -6.20 -4.03
N LYS A 6 19.75 -7.04 -4.84
CA LYS A 6 19.91 -6.80 -6.28
C LYS A 6 18.56 -6.78 -6.98
N GLU A 7 17.68 -7.73 -6.66
CA GLU A 7 16.31 -7.77 -7.18
C GLU A 7 15.48 -6.55 -6.73
N ALA A 8 15.61 -6.13 -5.47
CA ALA A 8 14.93 -4.95 -4.97
C ALA A 8 15.38 -3.65 -5.67
N LEU A 9 16.66 -3.54 -6.02
CA LEU A 9 17.20 -2.41 -6.78
C LEU A 9 16.66 -2.37 -8.22
N GLU A 10 16.54 -3.53 -8.88
CA GLU A 10 15.94 -3.64 -10.22
C GLU A 10 14.47 -3.20 -10.22
N ILE A 11 13.69 -3.63 -9.23
CA ILE A 11 12.28 -3.24 -9.06
C ILE A 11 12.17 -1.73 -8.80
N THR A 12 13.01 -1.19 -7.92
CA THR A 12 13.01 0.24 -7.61
C THR A 12 13.38 1.08 -8.83
N ARG A 13 14.36 0.64 -9.62
CA ARG A 13 14.75 1.30 -10.87
C ARG A 13 13.60 1.35 -11.87
N ALA A 14 12.85 0.25 -12.02
CA ALA A 14 11.68 0.21 -12.89
C ALA A 14 10.60 1.20 -12.42
N GLN A 15 10.35 1.26 -11.11
CA GLN A 15 9.34 2.14 -10.52
C GLN A 15 9.72 3.63 -10.62
N ALA A 16 10.98 3.97 -10.39
CA ALA A 16 11.51 5.33 -10.53
C ALA A 16 11.44 5.84 -11.98
N GLY A 17 11.39 4.94 -12.97
CA GLY A 17 11.15 5.28 -14.37
C GLY A 17 9.69 5.66 -14.69
N VAL A 18 8.74 5.23 -13.87
CA VAL A 18 7.29 5.48 -14.06
C VAL A 18 6.83 6.70 -13.25
N ARG A 19 7.43 6.95 -12.09
CA ARG A 19 7.09 8.07 -11.22
C ARG A 19 8.36 8.68 -10.61
N VAL A 20 8.41 10.00 -10.54
CA VAL A 20 9.44 10.73 -9.77
C VAL A 20 9.29 10.38 -8.28
N MET A 21 10.35 9.83 -7.71
CA MET A 21 10.45 9.46 -6.29
C MET A 21 11.51 10.32 -5.61
N SER A 22 11.29 10.70 -4.35
CA SER A 22 12.32 11.36 -3.52
C SER A 22 13.37 10.35 -3.04
N GLU A 23 14.58 10.81 -2.71
CA GLU A 23 15.67 9.94 -2.21
C GLU A 23 15.25 9.13 -0.98
N GLU A 24 14.52 9.76 -0.05
CA GLU A 24 13.93 9.12 1.14
C GLU A 24 12.88 8.04 0.80
N GLU A 25 12.04 8.28 -0.22
CA GLU A 25 11.06 7.30 -0.69
C GLU A 25 11.76 6.11 -1.34
N ILE A 26 12.84 6.35 -2.10
CA ILE A 26 13.64 5.32 -2.76
C ILE A 26 14.29 4.39 -1.74
N ALA A 27 14.96 4.95 -0.72
CA ALA A 27 15.60 4.15 0.32
C ALA A 27 14.59 3.27 1.07
N THR A 28 13.46 3.86 1.47
CA THR A 28 12.38 3.14 2.16
C THR A 28 11.80 2.03 1.28
N PHE A 29 11.61 2.32 -0.01
CA PHE A 29 11.05 1.35 -0.96
C PHE A 29 11.99 0.15 -1.18
N ILE A 30 13.29 0.39 -1.36
CA ILE A 30 14.30 -0.68 -1.51
C ILE A 30 14.27 -1.61 -0.29
N GLN A 31 14.27 -1.05 0.92
CA GLN A 31 14.26 -1.85 2.15
C GLN A 31 13.00 -2.72 2.24
N ARG A 32 11.84 -2.15 1.93
CA ARG A 32 10.56 -2.87 1.99
C ARG A 32 10.45 -3.97 0.94
N VAL A 33 10.90 -3.71 -0.29
CA VAL A 33 10.90 -4.70 -1.36
C VAL A 33 11.87 -5.84 -1.03
N ALA A 34 13.08 -5.54 -0.54
CA ALA A 34 14.05 -6.56 -0.14
C ALA A 34 13.53 -7.45 1.01
N LEU A 35 12.85 -6.85 1.99
CA LEU A 35 12.21 -7.59 3.09
C LEU A 35 11.02 -8.44 2.59
N GLY A 36 10.19 -7.91 1.70
CA GLY A 36 9.08 -8.64 1.09
C GLY A 36 9.55 -9.84 0.27
N ILE A 37 10.59 -9.67 -0.56
CA ILE A 37 11.17 -10.77 -1.35
C ILE A 37 11.73 -11.84 -0.41
N ARG A 38 12.44 -11.44 0.66
CA ARG A 38 12.96 -12.38 1.65
C ARG A 38 11.85 -13.16 2.35
N ALA A 39 10.81 -12.48 2.84
CA ALA A 39 9.68 -13.11 3.51
C ALA A 39 9.00 -14.15 2.60
N VAL A 40 8.79 -13.80 1.33
CA VAL A 40 8.24 -14.73 0.32
C VAL A 40 9.17 -15.92 0.07
N ALA A 41 10.49 -15.68 -0.04
CA ALA A 41 11.48 -16.72 -0.31
C ALA A 41 11.66 -17.69 0.87
N GLU A 42 11.57 -17.20 2.10
CA GLU A 42 11.71 -18.00 3.33
C GLU A 42 10.38 -18.63 3.78
N GLY A 43 9.27 -18.34 3.09
CA GLY A 43 7.94 -18.86 3.43
C GLY A 43 7.34 -18.26 4.70
N GLU A 44 7.93 -17.18 5.21
CA GLU A 44 7.35 -16.37 6.27
C GLU A 44 6.23 -15.52 5.68
N THR A 45 5.00 -15.82 6.09
CA THR A 45 3.84 -14.96 5.80
C THR A 45 4.19 -13.54 6.23
N PRO A 46 3.99 -12.51 5.38
CA PRO A 46 4.41 -11.16 5.71
C PRO A 46 3.84 -10.78 7.07
N VAL A 47 4.74 -10.43 7.99
CA VAL A 47 4.37 -9.88 9.29
C VAL A 47 3.41 -8.73 9.02
N GLU A 48 2.21 -8.88 9.58
CA GLU A 48 1.14 -7.91 9.72
C GLU A 48 1.60 -6.50 9.36
N MET A 49 1.07 -5.94 8.26
CA MET A 49 1.37 -4.57 7.83
C MET A 49 1.27 -3.66 9.06
N ASP A 50 2.42 -3.13 9.46
CA ASP A 50 2.57 -2.34 10.67
C ASP A 50 1.47 -1.28 10.69
N SER A 51 0.71 -1.21 11.78
CA SER A 51 -0.45 -0.33 11.94
C SER A 51 -0.21 1.13 11.51
N LEU A 52 1.04 1.59 11.45
CA LEU A 52 1.44 2.88 10.87
C LEU A 52 1.24 2.96 9.35
N GLU A 53 1.49 1.90 8.60
CA GLU A 53 1.21 1.82 7.17
C GLU A 53 -0.28 1.78 6.87
N MET A 54 -1.06 1.04 7.66
CA MET A 54 -2.51 1.02 7.53
C MET A 54 -3.09 2.42 7.78
N ALA A 55 -2.56 3.14 8.78
CA ALA A 55 -2.91 4.53 9.03
C ALA A 55 -2.44 5.48 7.91
N GLN A 56 -1.30 5.21 7.28
CA GLN A 56 -0.81 6.00 6.14
C GLN A 56 -1.65 5.76 4.87
N GLU A 57 -2.07 4.53 4.60
CA GLU A 57 -2.97 4.15 3.51
C GLU A 57 -4.35 4.79 3.71
N ALA A 58 -4.90 4.74 4.93
CA ALA A 58 -6.14 5.43 5.29
C ALA A 58 -6.06 6.94 5.07
N ARG A 59 -4.95 7.58 5.47
CA ARG A 59 -4.71 9.02 5.25
C ARG A 59 -4.49 9.36 3.78
N LYS A 60 -3.80 8.52 3.00
CA LYS A 60 -3.63 8.69 1.54
C LYS A 60 -4.92 8.45 0.75
N SER A 61 -5.85 7.70 1.32
CA SER A 61 -7.12 7.36 0.70
C SER A 61 -8.09 8.54 0.60
N VAL A 62 -7.96 9.54 1.47
CA VAL A 62 -8.78 10.77 1.45
C VAL A 62 -7.98 11.91 0.83
N LYS A 63 -8.24 12.21 -0.45
CA LYS A 63 -7.72 13.37 -1.18
C LYS A 63 -8.81 14.45 -1.25
N GLU A 64 -8.45 15.73 -1.33
CA GLU A 64 -9.39 16.88 -1.34
C GLU A 64 -10.54 16.78 -2.36
N LYS A 65 -10.39 15.98 -3.42
CA LYS A 65 -11.39 15.78 -4.47
C LYS A 65 -11.77 14.31 -4.72
N SER A 66 -11.19 13.36 -3.99
CA SER A 66 -11.47 11.92 -4.18
C SER A 66 -11.18 11.09 -2.93
N VAL A 67 -12.06 10.12 -2.67
CA VAL A 67 -11.93 9.10 -1.63
C VAL A 67 -11.72 7.75 -2.31
N THR A 68 -10.69 7.03 -1.91
CA THR A 68 -10.42 5.68 -2.41
C THR A 68 -11.05 4.64 -1.47
N CYS A 69 -11.65 3.59 -2.02
CA CYS A 69 -12.17 2.51 -1.21
C CYS A 69 -11.01 1.61 -0.74
N LEU A 70 -10.88 1.37 0.55
CA LEU A 70 -9.85 0.54 1.17
C LEU A 70 -10.06 -0.96 0.90
N GLU A 71 -11.26 -1.36 0.48
CA GLU A 71 -11.59 -2.77 0.20
C GLU A 71 -11.41 -3.14 -1.27
N CYS A 72 -11.59 -2.19 -2.18
CA CYS A 72 -11.50 -2.46 -3.62
C CYS A 72 -10.51 -1.57 -4.37
N GLY A 73 -9.83 -0.64 -3.71
CA GLY A 73 -8.85 0.27 -4.31
C GLY A 73 -9.43 1.28 -5.31
N LYS A 74 -10.76 1.31 -5.51
CA LYS A 74 -11.41 2.19 -6.50
C LYS A 74 -11.53 3.60 -5.95
N SER A 75 -11.19 4.60 -6.77
CA SER A 75 -11.32 6.01 -6.42
C SER A 75 -12.69 6.57 -6.80
N PHE A 76 -13.30 7.29 -5.87
CA PHE A 76 -14.62 7.91 -6.02
C PHE A 76 -14.56 9.37 -5.60
N LYS A 77 -15.44 10.23 -6.12
CA LYS A 77 -15.60 11.60 -5.55
C LYS A 77 -16.30 11.56 -4.20
N ILE A 78 -17.25 10.65 -4.04
CA ILE A 78 -18.01 10.42 -2.80
C ILE A 78 -18.15 8.91 -2.63
N LEU A 79 -17.73 8.39 -1.48
CA LEU A 79 -17.96 6.99 -1.13
C LEU A 79 -19.39 6.86 -0.61
N THR A 80 -20.26 6.21 -1.38
CA THR A 80 -21.70 6.12 -1.07
C THR A 80 -22.04 4.84 -0.31
N LYS A 81 -23.13 4.86 0.47
CA LYS A 81 -23.66 3.67 1.19
C LYS A 81 -23.91 2.46 0.28
N ARG A 82 -24.27 2.70 -1.00
CA ARG A 82 -24.46 1.63 -1.99
C ARG A 82 -23.18 0.86 -2.30
N HIS A 83 -22.04 1.55 -2.35
CA HIS A 83 -20.76 0.91 -2.61
C HIS A 83 -20.30 0.08 -1.41
N LEU A 84 -20.45 0.63 -0.20
CA LEU A 84 -20.13 -0.06 1.05
C LEU A 84 -21.03 -1.29 1.29
N ALA A 85 -22.31 -1.21 0.93
CA ALA A 85 -23.22 -2.36 0.96
C ALA A 85 -22.80 -3.51 0.02
N GLY A 86 -22.13 -3.19 -1.10
CA GLY A 86 -21.52 -4.21 -1.97
C GLY A 86 -20.34 -4.94 -1.33
N HIS A 87 -19.71 -4.32 -0.33
CA HIS A 87 -18.68 -4.91 0.52
C HIS A 87 -19.25 -5.49 1.82
N SER A 88 -20.59 -5.57 1.95
CA SER A 88 -21.28 -6.01 3.17
C SER A 88 -20.87 -5.24 4.43
N MET A 89 -20.46 -3.97 4.28
CA MET A 89 -20.04 -3.13 5.40
C MET A 89 -20.90 -1.89 5.54
N SER A 90 -21.10 -1.47 6.79
CA SER A 90 -21.77 -0.21 7.10
C SER A 90 -20.81 0.98 7.05
N THR A 91 -21.34 2.20 6.91
CA THR A 91 -20.53 3.44 6.97
C THR A 91 -19.84 3.66 8.32
N ALA A 92 -20.34 3.03 9.38
CA ALA A 92 -19.72 3.11 10.71
C ALA A 92 -18.49 2.20 10.76
N GLU A 93 -18.64 0.93 10.41
CA GLU A 93 -17.54 -0.05 10.37
C GLU A 93 -16.41 0.38 9.43
N TYR A 94 -16.74 0.95 8.27
CA TYR A 94 -15.75 1.42 7.31
C TYR A 94 -14.94 2.64 7.82
N ARG A 95 -15.45 3.41 8.78
CA ARG A 95 -14.73 4.55 9.39
C ARG A 95 -13.93 4.16 10.62
N GLU A 96 -14.23 3.00 11.19
CA GLU A 96 -13.57 2.46 12.39
C GLU A 96 -12.34 1.62 12.04
N LYS A 97 -12.29 1.09 10.82
CA LYS A 97 -11.04 0.63 10.18
C LYS A 97 -10.13 1.81 9.82
#